data_AF-A0A8I0DDQ8-F1
#
_entry.id   AF-A0A8I0DDQ8-F1
#
_cell.length_a   1.000
_cell.length_b   1.000
_cell.length_c   1.000
_cell.angle_alpha   90.00
_cell.angle_beta   90.00
_cell.angle_gamma   90.00
#
_symmetry.space_group_name_H-M   'P 1'
#
loop_
_entity.id
_entity.type
_entity.pdbx_description
1 polymer ?
#
loop_
_entity_poly.entity_id
_entity_poly.type
_entity_poly.pdbx_seq_one_letter_code
_entity_poly.pdbx_strand_id
1 'polypeptide(L)'
;MTDITELAQSLKAAAEKATQGEWWADEVKNEGCYGSGDDCVEGFTSYAIYGSDGQTLFDSLNSDAACICEEYDGEGHVAWDETAQRNAEFIAMANPANILALVEALEKAQQQMTESENRVRKQNRHICELFDDNTALRKRIAELESRTVTVKLASRRLPSDYVDGEFGNDDLAAIHNACRLECKVSVEKYLSAHGIVVKWEDE
;
A
#
# COMPACT_ATOMS: atom_id res chain seq x y z
N MET A 1 -9.66 -24.50 7.33
CA MET A 1 -9.53 -23.04 7.50
C MET A 1 -10.76 -22.44 6.86
N THR A 2 -11.62 -21.78 7.63
CA THR A 2 -12.89 -21.23 7.13
C THR A 2 -12.59 -20.06 6.19
N ASP A 3 -13.19 -20.03 5.00
CA ASP A 3 -13.12 -18.86 4.13
C ASP A 3 -13.85 -17.70 4.82
N ILE A 4 -13.11 -16.62 5.10
CA ILE A 4 -13.63 -15.47 5.85
C ILE A 4 -14.76 -14.75 5.09
N THR A 5 -14.78 -14.85 3.77
CA THR A 5 -15.78 -14.22 2.91
C THR A 5 -17.09 -15.01 2.97
N GLU A 6 -17.01 -16.34 2.90
CA GLU A 6 -18.17 -17.22 3.06
C GLU A 6 -18.76 -17.10 4.47
N LEU A 7 -17.89 -16.99 5.49
CA LEU A 7 -18.32 -16.76 6.86
C LEU A 7 -19.03 -15.42 7.02
N ALA A 8 -18.48 -14.33 6.48
CA ALA A 8 -19.09 -13.00 6.55
C ALA A 8 -20.48 -12.97 5.90
N GLN A 9 -20.62 -13.59 4.73
CA GLN A 9 -21.92 -13.71 4.04
C GLN A 9 -22.93 -14.54 4.84
N SER A 10 -22.48 -15.66 5.42
CA SER A 10 -23.31 -16.52 6.26
C SER A 10 -23.77 -15.80 7.52
N LEU A 11 -22.87 -15.07 8.19
CA LEU A 11 -23.17 -14.27 9.37
C LEU A 11 -24.13 -13.12 9.07
N LYS A 12 -23.94 -12.41 7.94
CA LYS A 12 -24.85 -11.37 7.48
C LYS A 12 -26.27 -11.92 7.26
N ALA A 13 -26.38 -13.03 6.53
CA ALA A 13 -27.67 -13.66 6.26
C ALA A 13 -28.35 -14.19 7.54
N ALA A 14 -27.58 -14.67 8.52
CA ALA A 14 -28.09 -15.07 9.81
C ALA A 14 -28.59 -13.86 10.64
N ALA A 15 -27.80 -12.78 10.68
CA ALA A 15 -28.14 -11.56 11.38
C ALA A 15 -29.38 -10.87 10.81
N GLU A 16 -29.56 -10.84 9.48
CA GLU A 16 -30.76 -10.30 8.83
C GLU A 16 -32.05 -11.07 9.17
N LYS A 17 -31.94 -12.36 9.52
CA LYS A 17 -33.08 -13.21 9.90
C LYS A 17 -33.37 -13.24 11.39
N ALA A 18 -32.38 -12.90 12.21
CA ALA A 18 -32.52 -12.88 13.65
C ALA A 18 -33.42 -11.72 14.13
N THR A 19 -33.75 -11.71 15.42
CA THR A 19 -34.51 -10.61 16.02
C THR A 19 -33.71 -9.31 15.91
N GLN A 20 -34.29 -8.30 15.26
CA GLN A 20 -33.59 -7.05 14.96
C GLN A 20 -33.46 -6.14 16.19
N GLY A 21 -32.44 -5.28 16.15
CA GLY A 21 -32.13 -4.32 17.23
C GLY A 21 -31.08 -4.82 18.21
N GLU A 22 -30.77 -3.98 19.19
CA GLU A 22 -29.81 -4.29 20.24
C GLU A 22 -30.34 -5.39 21.15
N TRP A 23 -29.46 -6.32 21.51
CA TRP A 23 -29.74 -7.35 22.51
C TRP A 23 -28.95 -7.03 23.77
N TRP A 24 -29.54 -7.31 24.93
CA TRP A 24 -28.89 -7.12 26.23
C TRP A 24 -29.16 -8.34 27.11
N ALA A 25 -28.26 -8.59 28.05
CA ALA A 25 -28.37 -9.67 29.01
C ALA A 25 -28.73 -9.11 30.39
N ASP A 26 -29.49 -9.88 31.16
CA ASP A 26 -29.80 -9.55 32.55
C ASP A 26 -30.06 -10.81 33.37
N GLU A 27 -30.02 -10.63 34.68
CA GLU A 27 -30.24 -11.68 35.66
C GLU A 27 -31.72 -12.08 35.73
N VAL A 28 -31.96 -13.38 35.88
CA VAL A 28 -33.28 -13.95 36.13
C VAL A 28 -33.21 -14.92 37.29
N LYS A 29 -34.22 -14.84 38.18
CA LYS A 29 -34.31 -15.77 39.30
C LYS A 29 -34.67 -17.17 38.80
N ASN A 30 -33.87 -18.16 39.15
CA ASN A 30 -34.14 -19.57 38.86
C ASN A 30 -34.48 -20.29 40.16
N GLU A 31 -35.62 -20.98 40.21
CA GLU A 31 -36.07 -21.78 41.36
C GLU A 31 -35.54 -23.22 41.32
N GLY A 32 -34.62 -23.52 40.40
CA GLY A 32 -33.99 -24.82 40.28
C GLY A 32 -33.15 -25.19 41.50
N CYS A 33 -32.93 -26.48 41.69
CA CYS A 33 -32.12 -27.02 42.77
C CYS A 33 -30.69 -27.31 42.29
N TYR A 34 -29.69 -27.01 43.11
CA TYR A 34 -28.29 -27.28 42.81
C TYR A 34 -27.57 -27.91 44.02
N GLY A 35 -26.42 -28.54 43.78
CA GLY A 35 -25.73 -29.40 44.76
C GLY A 35 -25.99 -30.88 44.50
N SER A 36 -25.60 -31.75 45.44
CA SER A 36 -25.71 -33.20 45.29
C SER A 36 -26.25 -33.85 46.55
N GLY A 37 -27.18 -34.80 46.39
CA GLY A 37 -27.74 -35.57 47.50
C GLY A 37 -28.77 -34.78 48.32
N ASP A 38 -28.82 -35.05 49.62
CA ASP A 38 -29.81 -34.48 50.55
C ASP A 38 -29.52 -33.00 50.89
N ASP A 39 -28.33 -32.48 50.56
CA ASP A 39 -27.88 -31.10 50.81
C ASP A 39 -28.19 -30.14 49.64
N CYS A 40 -29.22 -30.46 48.85
CA CYS A 40 -29.58 -29.67 47.69
C CYS A 40 -30.19 -28.31 48.12
N VAL A 41 -29.74 -27.23 47.49
CA VAL A 41 -30.23 -25.87 47.75
C VAL A 41 -31.11 -25.42 46.58
N GLU A 42 -32.24 -24.79 46.89
CA GLU A 42 -33.15 -24.19 45.92
C GLU A 42 -32.79 -22.73 45.67
N GLY A 43 -32.81 -22.31 44.41
CA GLY A 43 -32.68 -20.91 44.05
C GLY A 43 -31.27 -20.51 43.64
N PHE A 44 -31.08 -20.05 42.40
CA PHE A 44 -29.84 -19.42 41.95
C PHE A 44 -30.10 -18.38 40.86
N THR A 45 -29.14 -17.49 40.64
CA THR A 45 -29.18 -16.47 39.58
C THR A 45 -28.84 -17.12 38.23
N SER A 46 -29.80 -17.11 37.32
CA SER A 46 -29.63 -17.46 35.90
C SER A 46 -29.61 -16.19 35.04
N TYR A 47 -29.45 -16.34 33.73
CA TYR A 47 -29.36 -15.19 32.82
C TYR A 47 -30.32 -15.34 31.64
N ALA A 48 -30.83 -14.22 31.18
CA ALA A 48 -31.68 -14.14 30.00
C ALA A 48 -31.20 -13.06 29.04
N ILE A 49 -31.50 -13.25 27.76
CA ILE A 49 -31.20 -12.34 26.68
C ILE A 49 -32.50 -11.70 26.23
N TYR A 50 -32.51 -10.38 26.16
CA TYR A 50 -33.67 -9.59 25.81
C TYR A 50 -33.45 -8.84 24.50
N GLY A 51 -34.52 -8.70 23.74
CA GLY A 51 -34.56 -7.84 22.57
C GLY A 51 -34.68 -6.36 22.93
N SER A 52 -34.55 -5.52 21.91
CA SER A 52 -34.68 -4.06 22.05
C SER A 52 -36.07 -3.61 22.53
N ASP A 53 -37.08 -4.45 22.38
CA ASP A 53 -38.46 -4.25 22.85
C ASP A 53 -38.72 -4.82 24.26
N GLY A 54 -37.69 -5.39 24.89
CA GLY A 54 -37.78 -6.02 26.21
C GLY A 54 -38.36 -7.43 26.20
N GLN A 55 -38.63 -8.03 25.03
CA GLN A 55 -39.02 -9.44 24.96
C GLN A 55 -37.84 -10.35 25.30
N THR A 56 -38.08 -11.38 26.12
CA THR A 56 -37.11 -12.45 26.36
C THR A 56 -36.93 -13.27 25.09
N LEU A 57 -35.72 -13.28 24.54
CA LEU A 57 -35.36 -14.06 23.36
C LEU A 57 -34.92 -15.47 23.74
N PHE A 58 -34.08 -15.56 24.77
CA PHE A 58 -33.54 -16.80 25.31
C PHE A 58 -33.32 -16.64 26.81
N ASP A 59 -33.44 -17.73 27.55
CA ASP A 59 -33.07 -17.80 28.96
C ASP A 59 -32.26 -19.08 29.25
N SER A 60 -31.51 -19.07 30.34
CA SER A 60 -30.71 -20.21 30.78
C SER A 60 -31.41 -21.07 31.84
N LEU A 61 -32.73 -20.92 32.04
CA LEU A 61 -33.42 -21.52 33.19
C LEU A 61 -33.36 -23.06 33.19
N ASN A 62 -33.30 -23.65 32.00
CA ASN A 62 -33.25 -25.11 31.79
C ASN A 62 -31.93 -25.56 31.12
N SER A 63 -30.85 -24.80 31.29
CA SER A 63 -29.54 -25.14 30.72
C SER A 63 -28.96 -26.40 31.38
N ASP A 64 -28.58 -27.40 30.58
CA ASP A 64 -27.84 -28.58 31.05
C ASP A 64 -26.33 -28.32 31.20
N ALA A 65 -25.86 -27.16 30.73
CA ALA A 65 -24.50 -26.67 30.89
C ALA A 65 -24.31 -25.76 32.12
N ALA A 66 -25.36 -25.62 32.95
CA ALA A 66 -25.33 -24.77 34.13
C ALA A 66 -24.19 -25.16 35.08
N CYS A 67 -23.37 -24.18 35.46
CA CYS A 67 -22.29 -24.35 36.42
C CYS A 67 -22.52 -23.40 37.58
N ILE A 68 -23.06 -23.93 38.68
CA ILE A 68 -23.45 -23.10 39.82
C ILE A 68 -22.22 -22.80 40.68
N CYS A 69 -21.91 -21.52 40.75
CA CYS A 69 -20.92 -20.97 41.67
C CYS A 69 -21.64 -20.38 42.88
N GLU A 70 -20.99 -20.47 44.04
CA GLU A 70 -21.52 -19.98 45.30
C GLU A 70 -20.49 -19.08 45.96
N GLU A 71 -20.95 -17.96 46.50
CA GLU A 71 -20.14 -17.07 47.33
C GLU A 71 -20.91 -16.73 48.61
N TYR A 72 -20.19 -16.76 49.72
CA TYR A 72 -20.67 -16.29 51.02
C TYR A 72 -20.00 -14.96 51.29
N ASP A 73 -20.69 -13.87 51.01
CA ASP A 73 -20.24 -12.56 51.41
C ASP A 73 -20.75 -12.24 52.83
N GLY A 74 -20.29 -11.13 53.41
CA GLY A 74 -20.71 -10.70 54.75
C GLY A 74 -22.19 -10.29 54.84
N GLU A 75 -22.92 -10.30 53.72
CA GLU A 75 -24.31 -9.85 53.58
C GLU A 75 -25.27 -10.99 53.21
N GLY A 76 -24.77 -12.15 52.75
CA GLY A 76 -25.58 -13.31 52.43
C GLY A 76 -24.85 -14.41 51.66
N HIS A 77 -25.62 -15.41 51.25
CA HIS A 77 -25.19 -16.48 50.36
C HIS A 77 -25.78 -16.21 48.97
N VAL A 78 -24.91 -16.13 47.97
CA VAL A 78 -25.27 -15.87 46.58
C VAL A 78 -24.84 -17.07 45.74
N ALA A 79 -25.75 -17.59 44.94
CA ALA A 79 -25.48 -18.65 43.97
C ALA A 79 -25.85 -18.17 42.57
N TRP A 80 -24.99 -18.40 41.59
CA TRP A 80 -25.24 -18.01 40.19
C TRP A 80 -24.72 -19.04 39.20
N ASP A 81 -25.33 -19.10 38.02
CA ASP A 81 -24.83 -19.87 36.88
C ASP A 81 -23.74 -19.09 36.15
N GLU A 82 -22.48 -19.43 36.43
CA GLU A 82 -21.31 -18.78 35.84
C GLU A 82 -21.22 -19.02 34.32
N THR A 83 -21.66 -20.19 33.85
CA THR A 83 -21.68 -20.50 32.41
C THR A 83 -22.70 -19.63 31.70
N ALA A 84 -23.90 -19.50 32.26
CA ALA A 84 -24.95 -18.67 31.68
C ALA A 84 -24.56 -17.19 31.64
N GLN A 85 -23.90 -16.66 32.68
CA GLN A 85 -23.41 -15.28 32.69
C GLN A 85 -22.53 -15.00 31.48
N ARG A 86 -21.47 -15.79 31.30
CA ARG A 86 -20.48 -15.61 30.22
C ARG A 86 -21.11 -15.77 28.84
N ASN A 87 -22.00 -16.75 28.69
CA ASN A 87 -22.68 -16.99 27.42
C ASN A 87 -23.67 -15.88 27.07
N ALA A 88 -24.43 -15.38 28.05
CA ALA A 88 -25.38 -14.29 27.85
C ALA A 88 -24.66 -12.99 27.46
N GLU A 89 -23.56 -12.65 28.13
CA GLU A 89 -22.70 -11.51 27.77
C GLU A 89 -22.17 -11.63 26.34
N PHE A 90 -21.64 -12.80 25.97
CA PHE A 90 -21.13 -13.04 24.63
C PHE A 90 -22.21 -12.88 23.56
N ILE A 91 -23.38 -13.48 23.74
CA ILE A 91 -24.47 -13.44 22.75
C ILE A 91 -25.05 -12.02 22.64
N ALA A 92 -25.24 -11.31 23.76
CA ALA A 92 -25.70 -9.93 23.76
C ALA A 92 -24.73 -9.00 23.02
N MET A 93 -23.42 -9.22 23.17
CA MET A 93 -22.40 -8.49 22.42
C MET A 93 -22.35 -8.89 20.95
N ALA A 94 -22.47 -10.18 20.63
CA ALA A 94 -22.48 -10.72 19.27
C ALA A 94 -23.86 -10.63 18.60
N ASN A 95 -24.67 -9.64 18.98
CA ASN A 95 -26.02 -9.46 18.48
C ASN A 95 -26.06 -9.15 16.97
N PRO A 96 -27.23 -9.29 16.32
CA PRO A 96 -27.37 -9.06 14.88
C PRO A 96 -26.90 -7.68 14.41
N ALA A 97 -27.14 -6.62 15.19
CA ALA A 97 -26.71 -5.27 14.83
C ALA A 97 -25.18 -5.16 14.76
N ASN A 98 -24.49 -5.69 15.78
CA ASN A 98 -23.03 -5.70 15.84
C ASN A 98 -22.40 -6.59 14.76
N ILE A 99 -23.00 -7.75 14.47
CA ILE A 99 -22.53 -8.64 13.39
C ILE A 99 -22.66 -7.94 12.03
N LEU A 100 -23.78 -7.28 11.75
CA LEU A 100 -23.96 -6.55 10.49
C LEU A 100 -22.95 -5.41 10.35
N ALA A 101 -22.72 -4.64 11.42
CA ALA A 101 -21.74 -3.57 11.43
C ALA A 101 -20.31 -4.09 11.18
N LEU A 102 -19.94 -5.22 11.78
CA LEU A 102 -18.65 -5.86 11.56
C LEU A 102 -18.49 -6.36 10.12
N VAL A 103 -19.52 -6.97 9.54
CA VAL A 103 -19.49 -7.44 8.15
C VAL A 103 -19.40 -6.25 7.17
N GLU A 104 -20.14 -5.17 7.40
CA GLU A 104 -20.05 -3.96 6.57
C GLU A 104 -18.63 -3.36 6.62
N ALA A 105 -18.04 -3.27 7.81
CA ALA A 105 -16.66 -2.79 7.97
C ALA A 105 -15.66 -3.69 7.23
N LEU A 106 -15.86 -5.01 7.27
CA LEU A 106 -15.02 -5.98 6.56
C LEU A 106 -15.15 -5.84 5.04
N GLU A 107 -16.38 -5.76 4.51
CA GLU A 107 -16.65 -5.55 3.07
C GLU A 107 -15.97 -4.26 2.58
N LYS A 108 -16.07 -3.18 3.36
CA LYS A 108 -15.43 -1.89 3.05
C LYS A 108 -13.91 -1.98 3.06
N ALA A 109 -13.32 -2.68 4.03
CA ALA A 109 -11.87 -2.87 4.11
C ALA A 109 -11.34 -3.68 2.90
N GLN A 110 -12.04 -4.74 2.51
CA GLN A 110 -11.69 -5.54 1.32
C GLN A 110 -11.78 -4.72 0.03
N GLN A 111 -12.81 -3.88 -0.10
CA GLN A 111 -12.95 -2.98 -1.25
C GLN A 111 -11.80 -1.97 -1.34
N GLN A 112 -11.43 -1.35 -0.22
CA GLN A 112 -10.31 -0.41 -0.16
C GLN A 112 -8.97 -1.06 -0.52
N MET A 113 -8.74 -2.30 -0.07
CA MET A 113 -7.54 -3.06 -0.44
C MET A 113 -7.46 -3.24 -1.96
N THR A 114 -8.54 -3.72 -2.58
CA THR A 114 -8.63 -3.94 -4.03
C THR A 114 -8.41 -2.65 -4.82
N GLU A 115 -9.00 -1.53 -4.38
CA GLU A 115 -8.80 -0.23 -5.01
C GLU A 115 -7.33 0.24 -4.90
N SER A 116 -6.73 0.08 -3.73
CA SER A 116 -5.34 0.46 -3.50
C SER A 116 -4.37 -0.37 -4.35
N GLU A 117 -4.60 -1.67 -4.49
CA GLU A 117 -3.83 -2.55 -5.37
C GLU A 117 -3.92 -2.13 -6.83
N ASN A 118 -5.12 -1.79 -7.30
CA ASN A 118 -5.34 -1.34 -8.67
C ASN A 118 -4.63 -0.01 -8.94
N ARG A 119 -4.62 0.91 -7.96
CA ARG A 119 -3.86 2.16 -8.03
C ARG A 119 -2.36 1.89 -8.14
N VAL A 120 -1.83 1.02 -7.29
CA VAL A 120 -0.40 0.63 -7.33
C VAL A 120 -0.05 -0.03 -8.66
N ARG A 121 -0.88 -0.95 -9.16
CA ARG A 121 -0.67 -1.58 -10.48
C ARG A 121 -0.63 -0.54 -11.61
N LYS A 122 -1.50 0.48 -11.56
CA LYS A 122 -1.50 1.57 -12.56
C LYS A 122 -0.24 2.43 -12.46
N GLN A 123 0.17 2.79 -11.24
CA GLN A 123 1.40 3.55 -11.01
C GLN A 123 2.63 2.79 -11.51
N ASN A 124 2.71 1.48 -11.24
CA ASN A 124 3.82 0.65 -11.71
C ASN A 124 3.93 0.60 -13.23
N ARG A 125 2.79 0.54 -13.96
CA ARG A 125 2.82 0.64 -15.44
C ARG A 125 3.42 1.96 -15.92
N HIS A 126 2.97 3.07 -15.34
CA HIS A 126 3.50 4.38 -15.70
C HIS A 126 4.99 4.53 -15.36
N ILE A 127 5.42 3.97 -14.24
CA ILE A 127 6.83 3.94 -13.86
C ILE A 127 7.66 3.18 -14.92
N CYS A 128 7.18 2.04 -15.42
CA CYS A 128 7.86 1.31 -16.50
C CYS A 128 8.00 2.15 -17.78
N GLU A 129 6.92 2.83 -18.21
CA GLU A 129 6.96 3.73 -19.37
C GLU A 129 8.01 4.84 -19.19
N LEU A 130 8.03 5.48 -18.02
CA LEU A 130 9.03 6.52 -17.70
C LEU A 130 10.46 5.97 -17.68
N PHE A 131 10.66 4.72 -17.25
CA PHE A 131 11.98 4.07 -17.29
C PHE A 131 12.45 3.82 -18.72
N ASP A 132 11.56 3.39 -19.60
CA ASP A 132 11.86 3.18 -21.02
C ASP A 132 12.22 4.50 -21.69
N ASP A 133 11.44 5.56 -21.45
CA ASP A 133 11.72 6.91 -21.94
C ASP A 133 13.06 7.44 -21.43
N ASN A 134 13.35 7.27 -20.14
CA ASN A 134 14.62 7.70 -19.56
C ASN A 134 15.81 6.96 -20.19
N THR A 135 15.64 5.67 -20.48
CA THR A 135 16.66 4.86 -21.15
C THR A 135 16.90 5.34 -22.58
N ALA A 136 15.83 5.65 -23.33
CA ALA A 136 15.92 6.19 -24.68
C ALA A 136 16.60 7.57 -24.70
N LEU A 137 16.24 8.45 -23.77
CA LEU A 137 16.86 9.77 -23.62
C LEU A 137 18.35 9.68 -23.28
N ARG A 138 18.74 8.79 -22.36
CA ARG A 138 20.16 8.56 -22.03
C ARG A 138 20.96 8.10 -23.24
N LYS A 139 20.40 7.18 -24.05
CA LYS A 139 21.04 6.76 -25.31
C LYS A 139 21.20 7.93 -26.28
N ARG A 140 20.17 8.77 -26.43
CA ARG A 140 20.20 9.93 -27.31
C ARG A 140 21.22 10.98 -26.88
N ILE A 141 21.35 11.22 -25.57
CA ILE A 141 22.37 12.11 -25.01
C ILE A 141 23.76 11.57 -25.33
N ALA A 142 24.02 10.29 -25.07
CA ALA A 142 25.32 9.68 -25.38
C ALA A 142 25.65 9.74 -26.88
N GLU A 143 24.67 9.52 -27.76
CA GLU A 143 24.84 9.68 -29.20
C GLU A 143 25.21 11.13 -29.55
N LEU A 144 24.48 12.12 -29.02
CA LEU A 144 24.73 13.53 -29.28
C LEU A 144 26.09 13.98 -28.75
N GLU A 145 26.49 13.54 -27.56
CA GLU A 145 27.80 13.80 -26.96
C GLU A 145 28.95 13.17 -27.76
N SER A 146 28.69 12.05 -28.45
CA SER A 146 29.68 11.39 -29.30
C SER A 146 29.87 12.04 -30.68
N ARG A 147 29.00 12.98 -31.08
CA ARG A 147 29.06 13.61 -32.40
C ARG A 147 30.31 14.46 -32.51
N THR A 148 31.09 14.19 -33.55
CA THR A 148 32.26 15.01 -33.89
C THR A 148 32.00 15.75 -35.19
N VAL A 149 32.53 16.96 -35.32
CA VAL A 149 32.53 17.71 -36.59
C VAL A 149 33.89 17.51 -37.26
N THR A 150 33.86 17.02 -38.50
CA THR A 150 35.06 16.90 -39.32
C THR A 150 35.25 18.18 -40.12
N VAL A 151 36.43 18.79 -40.06
CA VAL A 151 36.76 20.02 -40.79
C VAL A 151 38.00 19.79 -41.64
N LYS A 152 37.91 20.18 -42.91
CA LYS A 152 39.06 20.18 -43.81
C LYS A 152 39.83 21.50 -43.70
N LEU A 153 41.09 21.41 -43.29
CA LEU A 153 41.98 22.57 -43.20
C LEU A 153 42.83 22.69 -44.48
N ALA A 154 43.11 23.91 -44.92
CA ALA A 154 44.04 24.14 -46.02
C ALA A 154 45.41 23.51 -45.70
N SER A 155 46.08 22.92 -46.68
CA SER A 155 47.40 22.30 -46.50
C SER A 155 48.46 23.35 -46.15
N ARG A 156 49.51 22.92 -45.44
CA ARG A 156 50.68 23.76 -45.18
C ARG A 156 51.32 24.17 -46.51
N ARG A 157 51.67 25.45 -46.65
CA ARG A 157 52.40 25.97 -47.81
C ARG A 157 53.89 26.08 -47.54
N LEU A 158 54.71 25.76 -48.52
CA LEU A 158 56.15 25.94 -48.53
C LEU A 158 56.51 27.17 -49.40
N PRO A 159 57.68 27.80 -49.20
CA PRO A 159 58.11 28.92 -50.05
C PRO A 159 58.13 28.57 -51.54
N SER A 160 58.41 27.31 -51.89
CA SER A 160 58.36 26.79 -53.26
C SER A 160 56.96 26.77 -53.89
N ASP A 161 55.90 26.91 -53.10
CA ASP A 161 54.52 26.96 -53.60
C ASP A 161 54.15 28.35 -54.16
N TYR A 162 55.01 29.34 -53.97
CA TYR A 162 54.84 30.71 -54.43
C TYR A 162 55.84 31.04 -55.54
N VAL A 163 55.39 31.80 -56.53
CA VAL A 163 56.24 32.36 -57.59
C VAL A 163 55.86 33.84 -57.69
N ASP A 164 56.21 34.60 -56.66
CA ASP A 164 55.90 36.02 -56.54
C ASP A 164 57.20 36.84 -56.67
N GLY A 165 57.11 37.99 -57.35
CA GLY A 165 58.24 38.91 -57.56
C GLY A 165 58.14 40.21 -56.77
N GLU A 166 57.00 40.48 -56.13
CA GLU A 166 56.71 41.68 -55.35
C GLU A 166 56.94 41.46 -53.84
N PHE A 167 56.67 40.25 -53.34
CA PHE A 167 56.90 39.85 -51.95
C PHE A 167 57.83 38.62 -51.86
N GLY A 168 58.57 38.52 -50.75
CA GLY A 168 59.39 37.33 -50.48
C GLY A 168 58.51 36.08 -50.36
N ASN A 169 58.81 35.03 -51.12
CA ASN A 169 58.09 33.75 -51.05
C ASN A 169 58.09 33.13 -49.62
N ASP A 170 59.16 33.34 -48.86
CA ASP A 170 59.26 32.92 -47.45
C ASP A 170 58.23 33.65 -46.58
N ASP A 171 58.04 34.95 -46.79
CA ASP A 171 57.07 35.78 -46.07
C ASP A 171 55.63 35.36 -46.40
N LEU A 172 55.35 35.09 -47.68
CA LEU A 172 54.03 34.61 -48.13
C LEU A 172 53.67 33.25 -47.51
N ALA A 173 54.60 32.31 -47.48
CA ALA A 173 54.41 31.01 -46.85
C ALA A 173 54.23 31.14 -45.32
N ALA A 174 54.98 32.03 -44.68
CA ALA A 174 54.85 32.31 -43.25
C ALA A 174 53.46 32.88 -42.91
N ILE A 175 53.00 33.90 -43.64
CA ILE A 175 51.69 34.53 -43.44
C ILE A 175 50.55 33.53 -43.66
N HIS A 176 50.58 32.75 -44.75
CA HIS A 176 49.56 31.73 -45.01
C HIS A 176 49.48 30.71 -43.86
N ASN A 177 50.62 30.19 -43.42
CA ASN A 177 50.66 29.18 -42.36
C ASN A 177 50.27 29.75 -40.99
N ALA A 178 50.56 31.03 -40.72
CA ALA A 178 50.09 31.74 -39.53
C ALA A 178 48.56 31.87 -39.54
N CYS A 179 47.96 32.39 -40.62
CA CYS A 179 46.50 32.48 -40.76
C CYS A 179 45.83 31.10 -40.68
N ARG A 180 46.44 30.06 -41.27
CA ARG A 180 45.95 28.67 -41.18
C ARG A 180 45.88 28.20 -39.72
N LEU A 181 46.91 28.45 -38.92
CA LEU A 181 46.95 28.08 -37.50
C LEU A 181 45.95 28.88 -36.66
N GLU A 182 45.84 30.19 -36.91
CA GLU A 182 44.85 31.05 -36.25
C GLU A 182 43.42 30.57 -36.52
N CYS A 183 43.11 30.20 -37.77
CA CYS A 183 41.83 29.60 -38.14
C CYS A 183 41.60 28.27 -37.39
N LYS A 184 42.60 27.38 -37.33
CA LYS A 184 42.51 26.11 -36.61
C LYS A 184 42.13 26.33 -35.13
N VAL A 185 42.90 27.16 -34.44
CA VAL A 185 42.70 27.47 -33.01
C VAL A 185 41.35 28.15 -32.77
N SER A 186 40.95 29.07 -33.65
CA SER A 186 39.68 29.78 -33.52
C SER A 186 38.48 28.83 -33.66
N VAL A 187 38.53 27.91 -34.62
CA VAL A 187 37.49 26.89 -34.83
C VAL A 187 37.43 25.93 -33.64
N GLU A 188 38.57 25.41 -33.17
CA GLU A 188 38.64 24.54 -32.00
C GLU A 188 38.07 25.21 -30.76
N LYS A 189 38.46 26.46 -30.50
CA LYS A 189 37.99 27.23 -29.35
C LYS A 189 36.48 27.46 -29.42
N TYR A 190 35.96 27.87 -30.57
CA TYR A 190 34.53 28.13 -30.75
C TYR A 190 33.70 26.86 -30.57
N LEU A 191 34.10 25.75 -31.20
CA LEU A 191 33.37 24.49 -31.15
C LEU A 191 33.49 23.81 -29.77
N SER A 192 34.66 23.88 -29.12
CA SER A 192 34.84 23.37 -27.75
C SER A 192 34.01 24.14 -26.72
N ALA A 193 33.84 25.46 -26.90
CA ALA A 193 32.95 26.26 -26.04
C ALA A 193 31.48 25.82 -26.14
N HIS A 194 31.10 25.12 -27.20
CA HIS A 194 29.78 24.53 -27.40
C HIS A 194 29.74 23.01 -27.15
N GLY A 195 30.82 22.44 -26.58
CA GLY A 195 30.92 21.00 -26.29
C GLY A 195 31.06 20.11 -27.53
N ILE A 196 31.42 20.68 -28.69
CA ILE A 196 31.56 19.94 -29.94
C ILE A 196 33.03 19.55 -30.14
N VAL A 197 33.28 18.26 -30.30
CA VAL A 197 34.62 17.73 -30.62
C VAL A 197 34.90 17.91 -32.11
N VAL A 198 36.04 18.51 -32.44
CA VAL A 198 36.51 18.72 -33.82
C VAL A 198 37.51 17.63 -34.20
N LYS A 199 37.37 17.10 -35.41
CA LYS A 199 38.38 16.27 -36.07
C LYS A 199 38.86 16.98 -37.33
N TRP A 200 40.17 17.05 -37.54
CA TRP A 200 40.74 17.65 -38.74
C TRP A 200 41.01 16.56 -39.78
N GLU A 201 40.56 16.76 -41.01
CA GLU A 201 40.95 15.89 -42.14
C GLU A 201 42.46 16.08 -42.41
N ASP A 202 43.18 14.97 -42.57
CA ASP A 202 44.60 14.89 -42.92
C ASP A 202 45.61 15.19 -41.78
N GLU A 203 45.23 14.97 -40.51
CA GLU A 203 46.15 14.80 -39.36
C GLU A 203 46.35 13.34 -38.95
#